data_AF-A0A3C0KU31-F1
#
_entry.id   AF-A0A3C0KU31-F1
#
_cell.length_a   1.000
_cell.length_b   1.000
_cell.length_c   1.000
_cell.angle_alpha   90.00
_cell.angle_beta   90.00
_cell.angle_gamma   90.00
#
_symmetry.space_group_name_H-M   'P 1'
#
loop_
_entity.id
_entity.type
_entity.pdbx_description
1 polymer ?
#
loop_
_entity_poly.entity_id
_entity_poly.type
_entity_poly.pdbx_seq_one_letter_code
_entity_poly.pdbx_strand_id
1 'polypeptide(L)'
;VLDMSAGRETGYAADDMGGVRWLLDYAGLAKEPWKPWMTRRATGKDREERYGPVVPKIMQWFGEKQANGGIRPIPLRYVEEAAKSVSDLTVVQVKLRGGAAGKYLTAVKDKDITGMITRLSALGFPKVVFVADRIYSVNKGVLAGEPFVGPPIIYGVEHGVTPLNNKQTYGVRGRPDGCGDCHSDTSSFFNKMAIRNIRNVLKDDYPALKEPNAVPQYMDWGLKGVPAFE
;
A
#
# COMPACT_ATOMS: atom_id res chain seq x y z
N VAL A 1 2.31 1.72 -3.02
CA VAL A 1 1.07 0.98 -3.39
C VAL A 1 1.20 0.51 -4.84
N LEU A 2 0.58 -0.61 -5.20
CA LEU A 2 0.48 -1.08 -6.58
C LEU A 2 -0.97 -1.39 -6.95
N ASP A 3 -1.54 -0.61 -7.85
CA ASP A 3 -2.88 -0.83 -8.39
C ASP A 3 -2.82 -1.55 -9.73
N MET A 4 -3.37 -2.77 -9.78
CA MET A 4 -3.48 -3.60 -10.99
C MET A 4 -4.93 -3.82 -11.41
N SER A 5 -5.87 -3.10 -10.79
CA SER A 5 -7.32 -3.33 -10.93
C SER A 5 -7.87 -3.00 -12.31
N ALA A 6 -7.17 -2.22 -13.14
CA ALA A 6 -7.55 -1.90 -14.51
C ALA A 6 -6.66 -2.58 -15.56
N GLY A 7 -5.90 -3.61 -15.18
CA GLY A 7 -5.06 -4.38 -16.11
C GLY A 7 -3.75 -3.70 -16.51
N ARG A 8 -3.36 -2.65 -15.79
CA ARG A 8 -2.04 -2.02 -15.88
C ARG A 8 -1.48 -1.85 -14.49
N GLU A 9 -0.16 -1.97 -14.36
CA GLU A 9 0.55 -1.69 -13.12
C GLU A 9 0.62 -0.17 -12.91
N THR A 10 -0.20 0.36 -12.01
CA THR A 10 -0.16 1.75 -11.58
C THR A 10 0.50 1.83 -10.20
N GLY A 11 1.74 2.27 -10.17
CA GLY A 11 2.53 2.39 -8.94
C GLY A 11 2.30 3.72 -8.22
N TYR A 12 2.41 3.69 -6.89
CA TYR A 12 2.47 4.89 -6.06
C TYR A 12 3.65 4.78 -5.09
N ALA A 13 4.48 5.82 -5.07
CA ALA A 13 5.69 5.89 -4.28
C ALA A 13 5.40 5.91 -2.76
N ALA A 14 6.32 5.36 -1.97
CA ALA A 14 6.16 5.15 -0.53
C ALA A 14 6.47 6.40 0.32
N ASP A 15 7.02 7.44 -0.30
CA ASP A 15 7.34 8.72 0.33
C ASP A 15 6.15 9.68 0.26
N ASP A 16 5.58 9.91 -0.92
CA ASP A 16 4.59 10.97 -1.16
C ASP A 16 3.29 10.50 -1.84
N MET A 17 3.08 9.19 -2.02
CA MET A 17 1.97 8.64 -2.82
C MET A 17 1.94 9.18 -4.26
N GLY A 18 3.06 9.71 -4.75
CA GLY A 18 3.22 10.16 -6.13
C GLY A 18 3.13 8.99 -7.09
N GLY A 19 2.43 9.20 -8.21
CA GLY A 19 2.30 8.22 -9.27
C GLY A 19 3.65 7.88 -9.89
N VAL A 20 3.82 6.59 -10.13
CA VAL A 20 4.99 6.02 -10.79
C VAL A 20 4.56 5.56 -12.17
N ARG A 21 5.22 6.09 -13.20
CA ARG A 21 4.97 5.76 -14.60
C ARG A 21 5.98 4.72 -15.12
N TRP A 22 7.21 4.79 -14.64
CA TRP A 22 8.31 3.90 -15.06
C TRP A 22 9.06 3.33 -13.86
N LEU A 23 9.73 2.19 -14.04
CA LEU A 23 10.53 1.58 -12.97
C LEU A 23 11.57 2.55 -12.40
N LEU A 24 12.17 3.41 -13.24
CA LEU A 24 13.14 4.42 -12.83
C LEU A 24 12.54 5.51 -11.91
N ASP A 25 11.22 5.74 -11.94
CA ASP A 25 10.61 6.72 -11.05
C ASP A 25 10.70 6.28 -9.58
N TYR A 26 10.80 4.96 -9.31
CA TYR A 26 11.08 4.42 -7.98
C TYR A 26 12.51 4.69 -7.52
N ALA A 27 13.46 4.86 -8.44
CA ALA A 27 14.86 5.14 -8.13
C ALA A 27 15.14 6.63 -7.92
N GLY A 28 14.17 7.51 -8.20
CA GLY A 28 14.31 8.93 -7.98
C GLY A 28 14.50 9.27 -6.49
N LEU A 29 15.39 10.22 -6.21
CA LEU A 29 15.63 10.71 -4.86
C LEU A 29 14.34 11.28 -4.24
N ALA A 30 14.13 11.00 -2.96
CA ALA A 30 13.10 11.67 -2.19
C ALA A 30 13.45 13.16 -2.06
N LYS A 31 12.42 14.03 -2.07
CA LYS A 31 12.61 15.49 -1.96
C LYS A 31 13.10 15.92 -0.57
N GLU A 32 12.74 15.14 0.43
CA GLU A 32 13.13 15.29 1.82
C GLU A 32 13.63 13.93 2.33
N PRO A 33 14.40 13.90 3.45
CA PRO A 33 14.77 12.65 4.10
C PRO A 33 13.54 11.73 4.27
N TRP A 34 13.58 10.59 3.59
CA TRP A 34 12.45 9.68 3.56
C TRP A 34 12.29 8.97 4.91
N LYS A 35 11.06 9.00 5.43
CA LYS A 35 10.67 8.40 6.72
C LYS A 35 10.12 7.00 6.47
N PRO A 36 10.77 5.91 6.89
CA PRO A 36 10.23 4.57 6.73
C PRO A 36 9.05 4.35 7.69
N TRP A 37 8.29 3.27 7.45
CA TRP A 37 7.45 2.69 8.50
C TRP A 37 8.34 1.85 9.43
N MET A 38 7.80 1.45 10.57
CA MET A 38 8.45 0.55 11.51
C MET A 38 7.63 -0.73 11.62
N THR A 39 8.30 -1.82 12.00
CA THR A 39 7.65 -3.06 12.41
C THR A 39 8.29 -3.56 13.70
N ARG A 40 7.53 -4.27 14.52
CA ARG A 40 8.04 -5.03 15.67
C ARG A 40 8.65 -6.35 15.15
N ARG A 41 9.90 -6.63 15.48
CA ARG A 41 10.58 -7.91 15.20
C ARG A 41 10.99 -8.55 16.52
N ALA A 42 10.74 -9.85 16.67
CA ALA A 42 11.32 -10.63 17.77
C ALA A 42 12.74 -11.06 17.38
N THR A 43 13.76 -10.62 18.12
CA THR A 43 15.13 -11.11 17.92
C THR A 43 15.37 -12.35 18.77
N GLY A 44 15.81 -13.44 18.13
CA GLY A 44 15.79 -14.78 18.70
C GLY A 44 16.77 -15.10 19.83
N LYS A 45 17.65 -14.18 20.25
CA LYS A 45 18.64 -14.47 21.32
C LYS A 45 18.19 -14.02 22.72
N ASP A 46 17.43 -12.94 22.79
CA ASP A 46 16.96 -12.27 24.01
C ASP A 46 15.42 -12.21 24.08
N ARG A 47 14.72 -12.49 22.96
CA ARG A 47 13.29 -12.20 22.77
C ARG A 47 12.93 -10.74 23.05
N GLU A 48 13.92 -9.85 23.08
CA GLU A 48 13.66 -8.43 23.16
C GLU A 48 13.04 -8.00 21.86
N GLU A 49 11.98 -7.23 22.00
CA GLU A 49 11.28 -6.68 20.87
C GLU A 49 12.07 -5.51 20.31
N ARG A 50 12.33 -5.53 19.00
CA ARG A 50 13.06 -4.46 18.34
C ARG A 50 12.23 -3.87 17.21
N TYR A 51 12.24 -2.55 17.12
CA TYR A 51 11.66 -1.84 15.99
C TYR A 51 12.64 -1.83 14.82
N GLY A 52 12.18 -2.27 13.65
CA GLY A 52 12.97 -2.25 12.41
C GLY A 52 12.29 -1.47 11.29
N PRO A 53 13.03 -0.71 10.48
CA PRO A 53 12.46 0.07 9.38
C PRO A 53 11.97 -0.83 8.25
N VAL A 54 10.80 -0.51 7.71
CA VAL A 54 10.12 -1.26 6.65
C VAL A 54 9.36 -0.37 5.67
N VAL A 55 9.00 -0.97 4.53
CA VAL A 55 8.01 -0.44 3.58
C VAL A 55 6.85 -1.43 3.46
N PRO A 56 5.61 -1.04 3.78
CA PRO A 56 4.45 -1.86 3.50
C PRO A 56 4.16 -1.87 2.01
N LYS A 57 3.90 -3.05 1.46
CA LYS A 57 3.44 -3.23 0.08
C LYS A 57 1.97 -3.60 0.08
N ILE A 58 1.18 -2.67 -0.44
CA ILE A 58 -0.27 -2.78 -0.55
C ILE A 58 -0.61 -2.83 -2.03
N MET A 59 -1.44 -3.80 -2.39
CA MET A 59 -1.79 -4.11 -3.76
C MET A 59 -3.29 -4.29 -3.90
N GLN A 60 -3.81 -3.97 -5.08
CA GLN A 60 -5.17 -4.36 -5.46
C GLN A 60 -5.19 -5.00 -6.85
N TRP A 61 -5.84 -6.16 -6.98
CA TRP A 61 -5.76 -7.01 -8.17
C TRP A 61 -6.91 -8.02 -8.25
N PHE A 62 -7.13 -8.58 -9.45
CA PHE A 62 -8.14 -9.62 -9.69
C PHE A 62 -7.52 -11.01 -9.80
N GLY A 63 -8.18 -12.00 -9.20
CA GLY A 63 -7.73 -13.38 -9.18
C GLY A 63 -8.87 -14.39 -9.22
N GLU A 64 -8.50 -15.66 -9.35
CA GLU A 64 -9.41 -16.80 -9.26
C GLU A 64 -9.20 -17.51 -7.92
N LYS A 65 -10.27 -17.63 -7.13
CA LYS A 65 -10.23 -18.40 -5.88
C LYS A 65 -10.18 -19.90 -6.18
N GLN A 66 -9.07 -20.53 -5.79
CA GLN A 66 -8.79 -21.94 -5.99
C GLN A 66 -9.48 -22.80 -4.92
N ALA A 67 -9.62 -24.10 -5.19
CA ALA A 67 -10.26 -25.04 -4.24
C ALA A 67 -9.49 -25.17 -2.92
N ASN A 68 -8.17 -24.97 -2.94
CA ASN A 68 -7.31 -24.98 -1.75
C ASN A 68 -7.30 -23.65 -0.96
N GLY A 69 -8.18 -22.69 -1.32
CA GLY A 69 -8.24 -21.37 -0.70
C GLY A 69 -7.22 -20.36 -1.23
N GLY A 70 -6.25 -20.77 -2.05
CA GLY A 70 -5.32 -19.86 -2.72
C GLY A 70 -6.02 -18.98 -3.75
N ILE A 71 -5.41 -17.85 -4.09
CA ILE A 71 -5.90 -16.96 -5.14
C ILE A 71 -4.84 -16.87 -6.24
N ARG A 72 -5.21 -17.32 -7.44
CA ARG A 72 -4.34 -17.23 -8.63
C ARG A 72 -4.58 -15.89 -9.33
N PRO A 73 -3.55 -15.04 -9.57
CA PRO A 73 -3.73 -13.80 -10.33
C PRO A 73 -4.26 -14.04 -11.75
N ILE A 74 -5.25 -13.26 -12.15
CA ILE A 74 -5.72 -13.20 -13.54
C ILE A 74 -4.70 -12.38 -14.34
N PRO A 75 -4.24 -12.85 -15.51
CA PRO A 75 -3.28 -12.10 -16.32
C PRO A 75 -3.79 -10.70 -16.69
N LEU A 76 -2.93 -9.68 -16.54
CA LEU A 76 -3.30 -8.27 -16.69
C LEU A 76 -3.98 -7.93 -18.03
N ARG A 77 -3.62 -8.63 -19.12
CA ARG A 77 -4.27 -8.44 -20.43
C ARG A 77 -5.79 -8.68 -20.39
N TYR A 78 -6.27 -9.66 -19.62
CA TYR A 78 -7.70 -9.96 -19.50
C TYR A 78 -8.38 -8.99 -18.54
N VAL A 79 -7.66 -8.52 -17.52
CA VAL A 79 -8.14 -7.44 -16.64
C VAL A 79 -8.28 -6.14 -17.44
N GLU A 80 -7.34 -5.84 -18.34
CA GLU A 80 -7.41 -4.67 -19.22
C GLU A 80 -8.57 -4.79 -20.22
N GLU A 81 -8.76 -5.98 -20.81
CA GLU A 81 -9.91 -6.26 -21.67
C GLU A 81 -11.24 -6.07 -20.92
N ALA A 82 -11.34 -6.58 -19.70
CA ALA A 82 -12.51 -6.39 -18.86
C ALA A 82 -12.73 -4.89 -18.55
N ALA A 83 -11.69 -4.18 -18.13
CA ALA A 83 -11.75 -2.75 -17.82
C ALA A 83 -12.22 -1.90 -19.00
N LYS A 84 -11.79 -2.22 -20.23
CA LYS A 84 -12.25 -1.54 -21.46
C LYS A 84 -13.74 -1.72 -21.74
N SER A 85 -14.35 -2.79 -21.21
CA SER A 85 -15.76 -3.12 -21.45
C SER A 85 -16.69 -2.78 -20.29
N VAL A 86 -16.16 -2.43 -19.12
CA VAL A 86 -16.94 -1.89 -18.00
C VAL A 86 -17.13 -0.39 -18.22
N SER A 87 -18.38 0.04 -18.40
CA SER A 87 -18.69 1.46 -18.55
C SER A 87 -18.42 2.21 -17.24
N ASP A 88 -17.84 3.40 -17.36
CA ASP A 88 -17.67 4.35 -16.25
C ASP A 88 -16.85 3.82 -15.06
N LEU A 89 -15.82 3.01 -15.35
CA LEU A 89 -14.82 2.63 -14.36
C LEU A 89 -14.17 3.90 -13.77
N THR A 90 -13.92 3.90 -12.46
CA THR A 90 -13.42 5.10 -11.77
C THR A 90 -12.05 5.53 -12.32
N VAL A 91 -11.88 6.83 -12.53
CA VAL A 91 -10.62 7.46 -12.92
C VAL A 91 -10.07 8.24 -11.73
N VAL A 92 -8.84 7.94 -11.33
CA VAL A 92 -8.09 8.71 -10.34
C VAL A 92 -7.12 9.65 -11.06
N GLN A 93 -7.11 10.91 -10.62
CA GLN A 93 -6.11 11.88 -11.06
C GLN A 93 -4.89 11.76 -10.15
N VAL A 94 -3.78 11.32 -10.72
CA VAL A 94 -2.56 10.97 -10.00
C VAL A 94 -1.50 12.03 -10.28
N LYS A 95 -0.86 12.55 -9.23
CA LYS A 95 0.27 13.46 -9.38
C LYS A 95 1.54 12.64 -9.63
N LEU A 96 2.11 12.75 -10.82
CA LEU A 96 3.33 12.04 -11.20
C LEU A 96 4.56 12.72 -10.59
N ARG A 97 5.63 11.92 -10.42
CA ARG A 97 6.97 12.48 -10.17
C ARG A 97 7.36 13.41 -11.32
N GLY A 98 7.73 14.64 -11.00
CA GLY A 98 7.93 15.73 -11.97
C GLY A 98 6.78 16.75 -12.07
N GLY A 99 5.66 16.52 -11.35
CA GLY A 99 4.58 17.51 -11.20
C GLY A 99 3.49 17.45 -12.27
N ALA A 100 3.65 16.61 -13.30
CA ALA A 100 2.59 16.32 -14.25
C ALA A 100 1.43 15.55 -13.60
N ALA A 101 0.22 15.68 -14.14
CA ALA A 101 -0.92 14.86 -13.74
C ALA A 101 -1.12 13.70 -14.74
N GLY A 102 -1.40 12.51 -14.21
CA GLY A 102 -1.83 11.34 -14.97
C GLY A 102 -3.27 10.96 -14.62
N LYS A 103 -4.00 10.37 -15.57
CA LYS A 103 -5.32 9.79 -15.33
C LYS A 103 -5.21 8.28 -15.42
N TYR A 104 -5.59 7.58 -14.35
CA TYR A 104 -5.52 6.13 -14.28
C TYR A 104 -6.87 5.55 -13.92
N LEU A 105 -7.24 4.48 -14.62
CA LEU A 105 -8.43 3.70 -14.32
C LEU A 105 -8.17 2.83 -13.08
N THR A 106 -9.19 2.67 -12.25
CA THR A 106 -9.12 1.83 -11.05
C THR A 106 -10.49 1.30 -10.65
N ALA A 107 -10.54 0.09 -10.08
CA ALA A 107 -11.74 -0.47 -9.51
C ALA A 107 -11.78 -0.22 -8.00
N VAL A 108 -12.51 0.83 -7.59
CA VAL A 108 -12.61 1.23 -6.17
C VAL A 108 -14.05 1.26 -5.66
N LYS A 109 -15.03 1.56 -6.52
CA LYS A 109 -16.45 1.53 -6.15
C LYS A 109 -17.01 0.12 -6.24
N ASP A 110 -18.08 -0.15 -5.49
CA ASP A 110 -18.75 -1.46 -5.55
C ASP A 110 -19.25 -1.80 -6.96
N LYS A 111 -19.72 -0.79 -7.71
CA LYS A 111 -20.12 -0.97 -9.12
C LYS A 111 -18.93 -1.39 -10.00
N ASP A 112 -17.76 -0.79 -9.75
CA ASP A 112 -16.56 -1.01 -10.54
C ASP A 112 -16.12 -2.46 -10.36
N ILE A 113 -16.01 -2.89 -9.11
CA ILE A 113 -15.57 -4.23 -8.73
C ILE A 113 -16.58 -5.28 -9.20
N THR A 114 -17.87 -5.04 -9.01
CA THR A 114 -18.91 -5.95 -9.50
C THR A 114 -18.85 -6.09 -11.02
N GLY A 115 -18.76 -4.97 -11.75
CA GLY A 115 -18.66 -4.97 -13.21
C GLY A 115 -17.43 -5.73 -13.71
N MET A 116 -16.27 -5.51 -13.09
CA MET A 116 -15.03 -6.22 -13.41
C MET A 116 -15.13 -7.73 -13.13
N ILE A 117 -15.66 -8.13 -11.96
CA ILE A 117 -15.87 -9.55 -11.61
C ILE A 117 -16.80 -10.22 -12.61
N THR A 118 -17.94 -9.58 -12.93
CA THR A 118 -18.90 -10.11 -13.91
C THR A 118 -18.26 -10.26 -15.28
N ARG A 119 -17.49 -9.27 -15.72
CA ARG A 119 -16.87 -9.31 -17.04
C ARG A 119 -15.75 -10.35 -17.14
N LEU A 120 -14.88 -10.43 -16.14
CA LEU A 120 -13.85 -11.47 -16.07
C LEU A 120 -14.47 -12.87 -16.01
N SER A 121 -15.59 -13.03 -15.30
CA SER A 121 -16.32 -14.30 -15.30
C SER A 121 -16.86 -14.65 -16.70
N ALA A 122 -17.35 -13.67 -17.45
CA ALA A 122 -17.80 -13.85 -18.83
C ALA A 122 -16.63 -14.17 -19.80
N LEU A 123 -15.39 -13.81 -19.47
CA LEU A 123 -14.18 -14.21 -20.19
C LEU A 123 -13.70 -15.63 -19.85
N GLY A 124 -14.43 -16.35 -19.00
CA GLY A 124 -14.17 -17.76 -18.68
C GLY A 124 -13.36 -17.99 -17.40
N PHE A 125 -13.09 -16.96 -16.60
CA PHE A 125 -12.43 -17.12 -15.30
C PHE A 125 -13.45 -17.56 -14.23
N PRO A 126 -13.33 -18.76 -13.65
CA PRO A 126 -14.21 -19.19 -12.56
C PRO A 126 -13.87 -18.50 -11.23
N LYS A 127 -14.89 -18.31 -10.38
CA LYS A 127 -14.72 -17.83 -8.98
C LYS A 127 -13.83 -16.59 -8.89
N VAL A 128 -14.09 -15.59 -9.73
CA VAL A 128 -13.33 -14.35 -9.74
C VAL A 128 -13.52 -13.60 -8.43
N VAL A 129 -12.41 -13.13 -7.88
CA VAL A 129 -12.34 -12.28 -6.70
C VAL A 129 -11.50 -11.05 -6.98
N PHE A 130 -11.79 -9.98 -6.26
CA PHE A 130 -10.96 -8.77 -6.20
C PHE A 130 -10.26 -8.73 -4.84
N VAL A 131 -8.95 -8.67 -4.84
CA VAL A 131 -8.12 -8.64 -3.63
C VAL A 131 -7.64 -7.21 -3.43
N ALA A 132 -7.94 -6.62 -2.27
CA ALA A 132 -7.49 -5.28 -1.86
C ALA A 132 -7.25 -5.26 -0.34
N ASP A 133 -7.99 -4.45 0.41
CA ASP A 133 -8.07 -4.52 1.88
C ASP A 133 -8.81 -5.77 2.39
N ARG A 134 -9.69 -6.31 1.54
CA ARG A 134 -10.47 -7.53 1.75
C ARG A 134 -10.44 -8.35 0.47
N ILE A 135 -10.95 -9.57 0.54
CA ILE A 135 -11.24 -10.37 -0.65
C ILE A 135 -12.71 -10.15 -0.98
N TYR A 136 -12.98 -9.56 -2.13
CA TYR A 136 -14.33 -9.29 -2.60
C TYR A 136 -14.75 -10.30 -3.65
N SER A 137 -15.98 -10.78 -3.54
CA SER A 137 -16.61 -11.67 -4.50
C SER A 137 -18.04 -11.21 -4.77
N VAL A 138 -18.60 -11.59 -5.92
CA VAL A 138 -20.01 -11.33 -6.24
C VAL A 138 -20.81 -12.59 -5.96
N ASN A 139 -21.80 -12.49 -5.09
CA ASN A 139 -22.77 -13.56 -4.83
C ASN A 139 -24.18 -13.03 -5.13
N LYS A 140 -24.89 -13.67 -6.06
CA LYS A 140 -26.23 -13.24 -6.52
C LYS A 140 -26.30 -11.74 -6.90
N GLY A 141 -25.25 -11.23 -7.54
CA GLY A 141 -25.16 -9.82 -7.97
C GLY A 141 -24.77 -8.83 -6.88
N VAL A 142 -24.59 -9.28 -5.63
CA VAL A 142 -24.19 -8.43 -4.50
C VAL A 142 -22.70 -8.63 -4.22
N LEU A 143 -21.97 -7.52 -4.06
CA LEU A 143 -20.58 -7.55 -3.64
C LEU A 143 -20.48 -7.91 -2.16
N ALA A 144 -19.77 -8.98 -1.84
CA ALA A 144 -19.49 -9.41 -0.48
C ALA A 144 -17.97 -9.41 -0.25
N GLY A 145 -17.53 -8.86 0.88
CA GLY A 145 -16.13 -8.84 1.28
C GLY A 145 -15.86 -9.77 2.46
N GLU A 146 -14.92 -10.70 2.33
CA GLU A 146 -14.39 -11.50 3.43
C GLU A 146 -13.02 -10.95 3.88
N PRO A 147 -12.60 -11.16 5.14
CA PRO A 147 -11.29 -10.72 5.60
C PRO A 147 -10.15 -11.32 4.75
N PHE A 148 -9.17 -10.49 4.39
CA PHE A 148 -7.93 -10.98 3.80
C PHE A 148 -7.02 -11.48 4.92
N VAL A 149 -6.85 -12.81 5.02
CA VAL A 149 -6.04 -13.44 6.07
C VAL A 149 -4.62 -13.65 5.55
N GLY A 150 -3.71 -12.76 5.96
CA GLY A 150 -2.28 -12.87 5.67
C GLY A 150 -1.52 -11.75 6.37
N PRO A 151 -0.26 -11.96 6.77
CA PRO A 151 0.55 -10.87 7.32
C PRO A 151 0.71 -9.79 6.24
N PRO A 152 0.74 -8.50 6.63
CA PRO A 152 1.05 -7.44 5.69
C PRO A 152 2.39 -7.73 5.01
N ILE A 153 2.44 -7.55 3.69
CA ILE A 153 3.69 -7.69 2.96
C ILE A 153 4.56 -6.48 3.31
N ILE A 154 5.67 -6.72 3.98
CA ILE A 154 6.62 -5.69 4.39
C ILE A 154 8.00 -6.01 3.85
N TYR A 155 8.69 -4.99 3.35
CA TYR A 155 10.09 -5.08 2.92
C TYR A 155 10.97 -4.38 3.93
N GLY A 156 12.02 -5.05 4.40
CA GLY A 156 13.02 -4.42 5.25
C GLY A 156 13.74 -3.30 4.50
N VAL A 157 13.98 -2.18 5.17
CA VAL A 157 14.89 -1.15 4.69
C VAL A 157 16.27 -1.45 5.28
N GLU A 158 17.26 -1.67 4.42
CA GLU A 158 18.63 -1.84 4.88
C GLU A 158 19.23 -0.48 5.27
N HIS A 159 19.98 -0.46 6.38
CA HIS A 159 20.66 0.73 6.86
C HIS A 159 21.88 1.04 5.97
N GLY A 160 22.17 2.32 5.74
CA GLY A 160 23.43 2.75 5.08
C GLY A 160 23.31 3.39 3.70
N VAL A 161 22.10 3.69 3.22
CA VAL A 161 21.92 4.26 1.88
C VAL A 161 21.91 5.80 1.92
N THR A 162 23.04 6.42 2.25
CA THR A 162 23.52 7.78 1.85
C THR A 162 24.74 8.10 2.75
N PRO A 163 25.85 8.65 2.22
CA PRO A 163 26.98 9.01 3.08
C PRO A 163 26.60 10.14 4.07
N LEU A 164 27.04 9.99 5.33
CA LEU A 164 26.73 10.89 6.46
C LEU A 164 27.15 12.34 6.22
N ASN A 165 28.12 12.57 5.33
CA ASN A 165 28.60 13.89 4.92
C ASN A 165 27.51 14.79 4.34
N ASN A 166 26.46 14.19 3.74
CA ASN A 166 25.35 14.93 3.15
C ASN A 166 24.34 15.41 4.21
N LYS A 167 24.47 14.98 5.48
CA LYS A 167 23.59 15.34 6.60
C LYS A 167 22.09 15.11 6.36
N GLN A 168 21.73 14.16 5.50
CA GLN A 168 20.34 13.84 5.12
C GLN A 168 19.78 12.60 5.83
N THR A 169 20.48 12.09 6.84
CA THR A 169 20.10 10.88 7.58
C THR A 169 19.60 11.20 8.98
N TYR A 170 18.58 10.48 9.45
CA TYR A 170 18.13 10.53 10.84
C TYR A 170 19.27 10.20 11.81
N GLY A 171 19.35 10.91 12.94
CA GLY A 171 20.40 10.70 13.94
C GLY A 171 21.77 11.24 13.55
N VAL A 172 21.88 12.06 12.48
CA VAL A 172 23.15 12.68 12.03
C VAL A 172 23.88 13.45 13.15
N ARG A 173 23.15 13.95 14.14
CA ARG A 173 23.71 14.69 15.28
C ARG A 173 24.37 13.79 16.34
N GLY A 174 24.32 12.47 16.18
CA GLY A 174 24.92 11.51 17.11
C GLY A 174 24.20 11.47 18.45
N ARG A 175 24.75 10.74 19.43
CA ARG A 175 24.22 10.74 20.81
C ARG A 175 24.80 11.93 21.58
N PRO A 176 23.99 12.66 22.39
CA PRO A 176 22.56 12.44 22.65
C PRO A 176 21.61 13.17 21.67
N ASP A 177 22.09 14.18 20.95
CA ASP A 177 21.24 15.18 20.27
C ASP A 177 20.41 14.63 19.10
N GLY A 178 20.85 13.54 18.49
CA GLY A 178 20.16 12.83 17.41
C GLY A 178 19.17 11.76 17.89
N CYS A 179 19.14 11.43 19.19
CA CYS A 179 18.21 10.44 19.72
C CYS A 179 16.74 10.89 19.55
N GLY A 180 16.46 12.18 19.76
CA GLY A 180 15.11 12.74 19.62
C GLY A 180 14.53 12.65 18.20
N ASP A 181 15.41 12.56 17.19
CA ASP A 181 15.01 12.43 15.78
C ASP A 181 14.28 11.10 15.52
N CYS A 182 14.61 10.06 16.29
CA CYS A 182 14.04 8.72 16.16
C CYS A 182 13.07 8.35 17.29
N HIS A 183 13.30 8.89 18.50
CA HIS A 183 12.69 8.40 19.74
C HIS A 183 11.69 9.35 20.42
N SER A 184 11.38 10.52 19.83
CA SER A 184 10.31 11.38 20.39
C SER A 184 8.91 10.79 20.17
N ASP A 185 7.94 11.13 21.00
CA ASP A 185 6.53 10.73 20.81
C ASP A 185 5.92 11.27 19.51
N THR A 186 6.46 12.37 18.99
CA THR A 186 6.07 12.96 17.70
C THR A 186 6.84 12.39 16.52
N SER A 187 7.73 11.44 16.77
CA SER A 187 8.60 10.83 15.77
C SER A 187 7.79 10.19 14.65
N SER A 188 8.14 10.55 13.41
CA SER A 188 7.56 9.94 12.22
C SER A 188 7.76 8.44 12.15
N PHE A 189 8.75 7.90 12.87
CA PHE A 189 9.00 6.47 12.95
C PHE A 189 7.87 5.70 13.62
N PHE A 190 7.04 6.32 14.47
CA PHE A 190 5.96 5.61 15.15
C PHE A 190 4.57 6.07 14.71
N ASN A 191 4.42 7.28 14.20
CA ASN A 191 3.12 7.83 13.80
C ASN A 191 2.84 7.81 12.28
N LYS A 192 3.72 7.24 11.45
CA LYS A 192 3.47 7.14 10.01
C LYS A 192 2.17 6.38 9.73
N MET A 193 1.37 6.91 8.81
CA MET A 193 0.05 6.37 8.47
C MET A 193 0.18 5.07 7.66
N ALA A 194 -0.38 3.99 8.18
CA ALA A 194 -0.54 2.70 7.50
C ALA A 194 -1.93 2.63 6.84
N ILE A 195 -1.97 2.33 5.55
CA ILE A 195 -3.23 2.22 4.79
C ILE A 195 -3.97 0.94 5.23
N ARG A 196 -5.25 1.12 5.58
CA ARG A 196 -6.19 0.04 5.95
C ARG A 196 -7.17 -0.28 4.85
N ASN A 197 -7.63 0.74 4.13
CA ASN A 197 -8.62 0.62 3.07
C ASN A 197 -8.10 1.31 1.82
N ILE A 198 -7.40 0.55 0.96
CA ILE A 198 -6.80 1.14 -0.24
C ILE A 198 -7.85 1.64 -1.23
N ARG A 199 -9.02 1.00 -1.29
CA ARG A 199 -10.11 1.39 -2.18
C ARG A 199 -10.56 2.82 -1.87
N ASN A 200 -10.82 3.10 -0.60
CA ASN A 200 -11.27 4.42 -0.16
C ASN A 200 -10.13 5.44 -0.17
N VAL A 201 -8.88 5.05 0.09
CA VAL A 201 -7.74 5.95 -0.09
C VAL A 201 -7.68 6.44 -1.53
N LEU A 202 -7.73 5.54 -2.52
CA LEU A 202 -7.67 5.92 -3.93
C LEU A 202 -8.92 6.66 -4.40
N LYS A 203 -10.09 6.39 -3.80
CA LYS A 203 -11.36 7.01 -4.17
C LYS A 203 -11.56 8.41 -3.60
N ASP A 204 -11.29 8.58 -2.30
CA ASP A 204 -11.77 9.74 -1.53
C ASP A 204 -10.63 10.56 -0.91
N ASP A 205 -9.47 9.96 -0.62
CA ASP A 205 -8.41 10.61 0.16
C ASP A 205 -7.18 11.00 -0.67
N TYR A 206 -6.96 10.36 -1.81
CA TYR A 206 -5.73 10.49 -2.60
C TYR A 206 -5.41 11.97 -2.91
N PRO A 207 -4.14 12.41 -2.72
CA PRO A 207 -2.98 11.63 -2.27
C PRO A 207 -2.79 11.55 -0.75
N ALA A 208 -3.68 12.13 0.04
CA ALA A 208 -3.54 12.17 1.49
C ALA A 208 -3.81 10.80 2.15
N LEU A 209 -3.05 10.53 3.21
CA LEU A 209 -3.30 9.39 4.08
C LEU A 209 -3.92 9.90 5.39
N LYS A 210 -5.20 9.60 5.62
CA LYS A 210 -5.94 10.08 6.77
C LYS A 210 -6.95 9.04 7.25
N GLU A 211 -7.42 9.21 8.48
CA GLU A 211 -8.46 8.37 9.06
C GLU A 211 -9.79 8.52 8.31
N PRO A 212 -10.60 7.45 8.22
CA PRO A 212 -10.38 6.12 8.78
C PRO A 212 -9.60 5.16 7.85
N ASN A 213 -9.27 5.60 6.62
CA ASN A 213 -8.74 4.70 5.58
C ASN A 213 -7.23 4.44 5.69
N ALA A 214 -6.52 5.30 6.42
CA ALA A 214 -5.20 5.06 6.95
C ALA A 214 -5.17 5.46 8.43
N VAL A 215 -4.38 4.75 9.23
CA VAL A 215 -4.25 5.00 10.68
C VAL A 215 -2.79 5.00 11.09
N PRO A 216 -2.40 5.61 12.22
CA PRO A 216 -1.04 5.50 12.72
C PRO A 216 -0.63 4.02 12.87
N GLN A 217 0.55 3.67 12.35
CA GLN A 217 1.05 2.29 12.34
C GLN A 217 1.13 1.63 13.72
N TYR A 218 1.27 2.37 14.82
CA TYR A 218 1.26 1.76 16.16
C TYR A 218 -0.07 1.07 16.49
N MET A 219 -1.17 1.46 15.84
CA MET A 219 -2.47 0.81 16.02
C MET A 219 -2.49 -0.62 15.49
N ASP A 220 -1.65 -0.95 14.48
CA ASP A 220 -1.43 -2.34 14.05
C ASP A 220 -0.86 -3.22 15.15
N TRP A 221 -0.17 -2.61 16.10
CA TRP A 221 0.47 -3.32 17.21
C TRP A 221 -0.44 -3.42 18.45
N GLY A 222 -1.69 -2.98 18.34
CA GLY A 222 -2.65 -2.95 19.45
C GLY A 222 -2.43 -1.80 20.45
N LEU A 223 -1.60 -0.82 20.10
CA LEU A 223 -1.30 0.32 20.97
C LEU A 223 -2.31 1.45 20.77
N LYS A 224 -2.58 2.20 21.85
CA LYS A 224 -3.44 3.40 21.86
C LYS A 224 -2.67 4.71 21.65
N GLY A 225 -1.34 4.64 21.63
CA GLY A 225 -0.43 5.77 21.47
C GLY A 225 0.96 5.30 21.07
N VAL A 226 1.85 6.25 20.80
CA VAL A 226 3.25 5.96 20.48
C VAL A 226 3.91 5.25 21.66
N PRO A 227 4.56 4.09 21.44
CA PRO A 227 5.26 3.40 22.52
C PRO A 227 6.39 4.27 23.07
N ALA A 228 6.52 4.31 24.40
CA ALA A 228 7.59 5.03 25.07
C ALA A 228 8.95 4.42 24.69
N PHE A 229 9.95 5.28 24.50
CA PHE A 229 11.34 4.86 24.41
C PHE A 229 11.91 4.72 25.83
N GLU A 230 12.14 3.49 26.27
CA GLU A 230 13.04 3.16 27.40
C GLU A 230 14.35 2.60 26.87
#